data_AF-A0A433HI12-F1
#
_entry.id   AF-A0A433HI12-F1
#
_cell.length_a   1.000
_cell.length_b   1.000
_cell.length_c   1.000
_cell.angle_alpha   90.00
_cell.angle_beta   90.00
_cell.angle_gamma   90.00
#
_symmetry.space_group_name_H-M   'P 1'
#
loop_
_entity.id
_entity.type
_entity.pdbx_description
1 polymer ?
#
loop_
_entity_poly.entity_id
_entity_poly.type
_entity_poly.pdbx_seq_one_letter_code
_entity_poly.pdbx_strand_id
1 'polypeptide(L)'
;MISFITRVHSIAHTGKKHAIIVPAASFQAVHFLTNSRLRKTIAEMRDLKMPVKRIGIDAGSSLLKMAYFEEEKLHVKTYSYDDLPSLIQWLSIIAPEAIVCVTGGKSTLVHEKVKSPVKEIAEFEATAQGAAFLLKQEAKQSLNRCILVNVGTGTSLYLLTNDAAERIIGTGVGGGTLLGLAYLLTGTDQFRDIVSLAEEGKRSKLDLLVKDIYEPLEPPIPGYFTASNFGKAAGLSASKPEDMLAAVTGMIAETVMLMAVQAAGSHQVKDIVYFGGAVAGNRPLRSLLFEATEAFGCTPLFLEKGEYSGAVGALLHQ
;
A
#
# COMPACT_ATOMS: atom_id res chain seq x y z
N MET A 1 27.22 -19.88 -39.64
CA MET A 1 25.99 -20.62 -39.29
C MET A 1 24.88 -19.58 -39.06
N ILE A 2 24.01 -19.39 -40.06
CA ILE A 2 22.57 -18.98 -40.04
C ILE A 2 22.18 -17.82 -39.08
N SER A 3 21.98 -16.56 -39.52
CA SER A 3 20.78 -15.90 -40.10
C SER A 3 19.52 -15.84 -39.20
N PHE A 4 18.99 -14.64 -38.93
CA PHE A 4 17.56 -14.34 -39.09
C PHE A 4 17.28 -12.88 -39.47
N ILE A 5 16.27 -12.74 -40.32
CA ILE A 5 15.87 -11.62 -41.19
C ILE A 5 14.75 -10.81 -40.53
N THR A 6 14.64 -9.52 -40.83
CA THR A 6 13.35 -8.80 -40.71
C THR A 6 13.05 -8.06 -42.03
N ARG A 7 11.99 -8.49 -42.73
CA ARG A 7 11.43 -7.86 -43.94
C ARG A 7 10.48 -6.74 -43.53
N VAL A 8 10.56 -5.60 -44.24
CA VAL A 8 9.55 -4.53 -44.23
C VAL A 8 8.76 -4.63 -45.55
N HIS A 9 7.43 -4.65 -45.47
CA HIS A 9 6.56 -4.49 -46.64
C HIS A 9 6.16 -3.02 -46.83
N SER A 10 6.23 -2.58 -48.09
CA SER A 10 5.79 -1.28 -48.60
C SER A 10 4.37 -1.41 -49.18
N ILE A 11 3.50 -0.43 -48.91
CA ILE A 11 2.31 -0.14 -49.73
C ILE A 11 2.22 1.38 -49.95
N ALA A 12 1.93 1.77 -51.19
CA ALA A 12 1.93 3.13 -51.70
C ALA A 12 0.52 3.79 -51.77
N HIS A 13 0.53 5.12 -51.60
CA HIS A 13 -0.32 6.20 -52.16
C HIS A 13 -1.88 6.18 -52.10
N THR A 14 -2.48 7.23 -51.48
CA THR A 14 -3.02 8.45 -52.15
C THR A 14 -3.63 9.46 -51.13
N GLY A 15 -3.39 10.78 -51.33
CA GLY A 15 -4.41 11.84 -51.12
C GLY A 15 -4.52 12.67 -49.82
N LYS A 16 -3.99 13.91 -49.86
CA LYS A 16 -4.45 15.18 -49.19
C LYS A 16 -4.22 15.47 -47.68
N LYS A 17 -3.17 16.29 -47.44
CA LYS A 17 -2.89 17.40 -46.48
C LYS A 17 -3.90 17.77 -45.36
N HIS A 18 -3.50 17.81 -44.07
CA HIS A 18 -2.81 18.91 -43.32
C HIS A 18 -2.45 18.49 -41.87
N ALA A 19 -1.41 19.13 -41.31
CA ALA A 19 -0.60 18.81 -40.11
C ALA A 19 -1.39 18.73 -38.78
N ILE A 20 -0.98 17.94 -37.76
CA ILE A 20 0.18 18.14 -36.87
C ILE A 20 0.93 16.80 -36.67
N ILE A 21 2.18 16.72 -37.12
CA ILE A 21 3.11 15.64 -36.79
C ILE A 21 4.15 16.26 -35.86
N VAL A 22 4.18 15.83 -34.60
CA VAL A 22 5.33 16.05 -33.71
C VAL A 22 6.49 15.23 -34.30
N PRO A 23 7.62 15.84 -34.67
CA PRO A 23 8.71 15.09 -35.27
C PRO A 23 9.19 14.00 -34.32
N ALA A 24 9.36 12.79 -34.83
CA ALA A 24 10.06 11.68 -34.18
C ALA A 24 11.58 11.97 -34.07
N ALA A 25 11.91 13.13 -33.49
CA ALA A 25 13.24 13.55 -33.10
C ALA A 25 13.29 13.55 -31.56
N SER A 26 13.06 12.40 -30.95
CA SER A 26 13.26 12.22 -29.50
C SER A 26 13.99 10.92 -29.16
N PHE A 27 14.42 10.14 -30.16
CA PHE A 27 15.05 8.83 -29.95
C PHE A 27 16.40 8.64 -30.64
N GLN A 28 16.97 9.68 -31.26
CA GLN A 28 18.28 9.59 -31.93
C GLN A 28 19.35 10.58 -31.46
N ALA A 29 19.13 11.30 -30.34
CA ALA A 29 20.15 12.15 -29.74
C ALA A 29 20.96 11.48 -28.61
N VAL A 30 20.98 10.15 -28.52
CA VAL A 30 21.75 9.39 -27.50
C VAL A 30 22.97 8.69 -28.10
N HIS A 31 23.23 8.83 -29.41
CA HIS A 31 24.47 8.35 -30.00
C HIS A 31 25.38 9.53 -30.33
N PHE A 32 26.55 9.56 -29.69
CA PHE A 32 27.63 10.57 -29.78
C PHE A 32 27.55 11.77 -28.83
N LEU A 33 27.52 11.50 -27.52
CA LEU A 33 28.29 12.30 -26.57
C LEU A 33 29.43 11.44 -26.03
N THR A 34 30.66 11.94 -26.13
CA THR A 34 31.82 11.28 -25.54
C THR A 34 31.56 10.99 -24.07
N ASN A 35 31.98 9.80 -23.61
CA ASN A 35 31.78 9.28 -22.26
C ASN A 35 32.14 10.32 -21.15
N SER A 36 33.04 11.26 -21.44
CA SER A 36 33.45 12.34 -20.54
C SER A 36 32.40 13.46 -20.38
N ARG A 37 31.72 13.90 -21.44
CA ARG A 37 30.70 14.96 -21.34
C ARG A 37 29.45 14.47 -20.64
N LEU A 38 29.00 13.25 -20.93
CA LEU A 38 27.85 12.66 -20.24
C LEU A 38 28.13 12.45 -18.75
N ARG A 39 29.33 11.97 -18.39
CA ARG A 39 29.77 11.86 -17.00
C ARG A 39 29.86 13.22 -16.31
N LYS A 40 30.35 14.25 -17.03
CA LYS A 40 30.46 15.61 -16.50
C LYS A 40 29.08 16.23 -16.28
N THR A 41 28.13 16.04 -17.19
CA THR A 41 26.74 16.50 -17.01
C THR A 41 26.01 15.74 -15.89
N ILE A 42 26.25 14.43 -15.74
CA ILE A 42 25.72 13.67 -14.60
C ILE A 42 26.35 14.13 -13.27
N ALA A 43 27.64 14.45 -13.26
CA ALA A 43 28.32 15.01 -12.09
C ALA A 43 27.83 16.43 -11.75
N GLU A 44 27.68 17.30 -12.76
CA GLU A 44 27.14 18.65 -12.60
C GLU A 44 25.66 18.63 -12.13
N MET A 45 24.87 17.65 -12.58
CA MET A 45 23.51 17.40 -12.06
C MET A 45 23.49 16.82 -10.64
N ARG A 46 24.52 16.07 -10.22
CA ARG A 46 24.69 15.59 -8.84
C ARG A 46 25.06 16.74 -7.90
N ASP A 47 25.87 17.70 -8.35
CA ASP A 47 26.34 18.81 -7.53
C ASP A 47 25.29 19.92 -7.34
N LEU A 48 24.27 19.99 -8.19
CA LEU A 48 23.18 20.99 -8.08
C LEU A 48 22.04 20.57 -7.14
N LYS A 49 21.99 19.31 -6.71
CA LYS A 49 20.95 18.78 -5.81
C LYS A 49 21.61 18.30 -4.53
N MET A 50 21.05 18.66 -3.38
CA MET A 50 21.51 18.11 -2.10
C MET A 50 21.52 16.58 -2.16
N PRO A 51 22.67 15.91 -1.97
CA PRO A 51 22.76 14.47 -2.17
C PRO A 51 21.84 13.72 -1.19
N VAL A 52 21.09 12.75 -1.70
CA VAL A 52 20.27 11.85 -0.89
C VAL A 52 21.19 11.09 0.07
N LYS A 53 21.12 11.41 1.37
CA LYS A 53 22.03 10.84 2.38
C LYS A 53 21.58 9.49 2.92
N ARG A 54 20.27 9.26 2.95
CA ARG A 54 19.66 8.04 3.50
C ARG A 54 18.47 7.62 2.68
N ILE A 55 18.26 6.32 2.61
CA ILE A 55 17.15 5.69 1.89
C ILE A 55 16.59 4.59 2.78
N GLY A 56 15.29 4.66 3.06
CA GLY A 56 14.57 3.59 3.74
C GLY A 56 13.88 2.69 2.73
N ILE A 57 13.98 1.38 2.91
CA ILE A 57 13.32 0.37 2.07
C ILE A 57 12.56 -0.60 2.96
N ASP A 58 11.28 -0.79 2.67
CA ASP A 58 10.47 -1.87 3.22
C ASP A 58 10.24 -2.94 2.16
N ALA A 59 10.90 -4.08 2.36
CA ALA A 59 10.79 -5.27 1.55
C ALA A 59 9.71 -6.21 2.13
N GLY A 60 8.45 -5.82 1.93
CA GLY A 60 7.29 -6.60 2.35
C GLY A 60 7.04 -7.84 1.48
N SER A 61 6.05 -8.67 1.83
CA SER A 61 5.81 -9.93 1.12
C SER A 61 5.55 -9.78 -0.39
N SER A 62 4.87 -8.71 -0.80
CA SER A 62 4.37 -8.54 -2.17
C SER A 62 5.03 -7.40 -2.94
N LEU A 63 5.40 -6.31 -2.26
CA LEU A 63 5.86 -5.07 -2.88
C LEU A 63 7.01 -4.47 -2.07
N LEU A 64 7.95 -3.87 -2.78
CA LEU A 64 9.02 -3.04 -2.23
C LEU A 64 8.51 -1.60 -2.11
N LYS A 65 8.74 -0.96 -0.98
CA LYS A 65 8.46 0.47 -0.77
C LYS A 65 9.75 1.17 -0.43
N MET A 66 9.97 2.34 -1.01
CA MET A 66 11.14 3.16 -0.77
C MET A 66 10.73 4.55 -0.28
N ALA A 67 11.50 5.10 0.64
CA ALA A 67 11.38 6.46 1.14
C ALA A 67 12.75 7.15 1.21
N TYR A 68 12.81 8.43 0.86
CA TYR A 68 14.01 9.26 1.04
C TYR A 68 13.65 10.75 1.14
N PHE A 69 14.56 11.56 1.68
CA PHE A 69 14.44 13.01 1.68
C PHE A 69 15.31 13.65 0.58
N GLU A 70 14.72 14.58 -0.17
CA GLU A 70 15.42 15.52 -1.05
C GLU A 70 14.92 16.92 -0.69
N GLU A 71 15.82 17.85 -0.32
CA GLU A 71 15.44 19.22 0.08
C GLU A 71 14.32 19.27 1.14
N GLU A 72 14.43 18.46 2.19
CA GLU A 72 13.45 18.32 3.29
C GLU A 72 12.07 17.77 2.86
N LYS A 73 11.88 17.45 1.58
CA LYS A 73 10.65 16.83 1.07
C LYS A 73 10.77 15.32 1.13
N LEU A 74 9.75 14.69 1.71
CA LEU A 74 9.64 13.23 1.76
C LEU A 74 9.15 12.70 0.40
N HIS A 75 10.00 11.95 -0.28
CA HIS A 75 9.69 11.19 -1.48
C HIS A 75 9.43 9.72 -1.11
N VAL A 76 8.37 9.15 -1.68
CA VAL A 76 7.99 7.75 -1.49
C VAL A 76 7.69 7.10 -2.84
N LYS A 77 8.00 5.81 -2.98
CA LYS A 77 7.75 5.07 -4.22
C LYS A 77 7.57 3.57 -3.99
N THR A 78 6.68 2.96 -4.76
CA THR A 78 6.41 1.52 -4.75
C THR A 78 7.06 0.85 -5.96
N TYR A 79 7.56 -0.37 -5.79
CA TYR A 79 8.20 -1.20 -6.82
C TYR A 79 7.71 -2.65 -6.73
N SER A 80 7.61 -3.31 -7.89
CA SER A 80 7.53 -4.78 -7.94
C SER A 80 8.89 -5.39 -7.58
N TYR A 81 8.91 -6.65 -7.16
CA TYR A 81 10.15 -7.42 -7.05
C TYR A 81 10.86 -7.59 -8.40
N ASP A 82 10.13 -7.57 -9.51
CA ASP A 82 10.71 -7.61 -10.85
C ASP A 82 11.54 -6.34 -11.15
N ASP A 83 11.21 -5.22 -10.51
CA ASP A 83 11.93 -3.95 -10.65
C ASP A 83 13.18 -3.87 -9.75
N LEU A 84 13.43 -4.86 -8.89
CA LEU A 84 14.53 -4.82 -7.92
C LEU A 84 15.89 -4.58 -8.59
N PRO A 85 16.27 -5.23 -9.71
CA PRO A 85 17.54 -4.95 -10.39
C PRO A 85 17.68 -3.47 -10.81
N SER A 86 16.60 -2.89 -11.33
CA SER A 86 16.56 -1.48 -11.73
C SER A 86 16.65 -0.53 -10.54
N LEU A 87 16.00 -0.87 -9.42
CA LEU A 87 16.13 -0.12 -8.17
C LEU A 87 17.59 -0.11 -7.67
N ILE A 88 18.24 -1.28 -7.62
CA ILE A 88 19.64 -1.41 -7.18
C ILE A 88 20.60 -0.63 -8.09
N GLN A 89 20.35 -0.65 -9.40
CA GLN A 89 21.12 0.14 -10.36
C GLN A 89 20.93 1.64 -10.14
N TRP A 90 19.70 2.09 -9.91
CA TRP A 90 19.38 3.48 -9.61
C TRP A 90 20.10 3.96 -8.35
N LEU A 91 20.05 3.17 -7.26
CA LEU A 91 20.77 3.46 -6.01
C LEU A 91 22.27 3.64 -6.27
N SER A 92 22.87 2.75 -7.06
CA SER A 92 24.31 2.78 -7.37
C SER A 92 24.73 3.99 -8.21
N ILE A 93 23.85 4.53 -9.06
CA ILE A 93 24.15 5.66 -9.95
C ILE A 93 23.77 7.00 -9.32
N ILE A 94 22.65 7.09 -8.61
CA ILE A 94 22.12 8.37 -8.14
C ILE A 94 22.51 8.64 -6.69
N ALA A 95 22.58 7.61 -5.86
CA ALA A 95 22.83 7.74 -4.42
C ALA A 95 23.90 6.74 -3.92
N PRO A 96 25.11 6.70 -4.52
CA PRO A 96 26.12 5.68 -4.22
C PRO A 96 26.60 5.72 -2.75
N GLU A 97 26.57 6.90 -2.14
CA GLU A 97 27.02 7.12 -0.75
C GLU A 97 25.87 7.09 0.26
N ALA A 98 24.62 6.86 -0.18
CA ALA A 98 23.50 6.80 0.74
C ALA A 98 23.60 5.57 1.63
N ILE A 99 23.32 5.77 2.91
CA ILE A 99 23.08 4.66 3.85
C ILE A 99 21.70 4.09 3.54
N VAL A 100 21.64 2.80 3.23
CA VAL A 100 20.39 2.10 2.97
C VAL A 100 19.94 1.44 4.26
N CYS A 101 18.77 1.83 4.76
CA CYS A 101 18.13 1.18 5.90
C CYS A 101 16.99 0.31 5.36
N VAL A 102 16.97 -0.97 5.72
CA VAL A 102 16.01 -1.94 5.20
C VAL A 102 15.19 -2.55 6.33
N THR A 103 13.92 -2.82 6.04
CA THR A 103 13.02 -3.57 6.90
C THR A 103 12.14 -4.52 6.06
N GLY A 104 11.23 -5.23 6.72
CA GLY A 104 10.28 -6.14 6.09
C GLY A 104 10.81 -7.57 5.94
N GLY A 105 9.90 -8.54 5.89
CA GLY A 105 10.23 -9.97 5.88
C GLY A 105 11.09 -10.48 4.70
N LYS A 106 11.33 -9.66 3.67
CA LYS A 106 12.22 -9.97 2.53
C LYS A 106 13.44 -9.04 2.47
N SER A 107 13.83 -8.42 3.58
CA SER A 107 14.98 -7.51 3.69
C SER A 107 16.28 -8.09 3.13
N THR A 108 16.51 -9.39 3.33
CA THR A 108 17.71 -10.11 2.87
C THR A 108 17.92 -10.00 1.35
N LEU A 109 16.84 -10.01 0.55
CA LEU A 109 16.93 -9.88 -0.92
C LEU A 109 17.51 -8.53 -1.37
N VAL A 110 17.26 -7.48 -0.59
CA VAL A 110 17.82 -6.14 -0.82
C VAL A 110 19.25 -6.11 -0.31
N HIS A 111 19.49 -6.61 0.91
CA HIS A 111 20.81 -6.64 1.54
C HIS A 111 21.87 -7.33 0.66
N GLU A 112 21.55 -8.45 0.03
CA GLU A 112 22.48 -9.19 -0.83
C GLU A 112 22.88 -8.45 -2.12
N LYS A 113 22.07 -7.49 -2.58
CA LYS A 113 22.26 -6.81 -3.88
C LYS A 113 22.83 -5.41 -3.74
N VAL A 114 22.60 -4.74 -2.60
CA VAL A 114 23.11 -3.40 -2.34
C VAL A 114 24.60 -3.47 -1.99
N LYS A 115 25.42 -2.63 -2.65
CA LYS A 115 26.87 -2.55 -2.39
C LYS A 115 27.24 -1.62 -1.23
N SER A 116 26.37 -0.66 -0.92
CA SER A 116 26.56 0.31 0.16
C SER A 116 26.23 -0.30 1.52
N PRO A 117 26.67 0.29 2.64
CA PRO A 117 26.32 -0.19 3.97
C PRO A 117 24.79 -0.27 4.16
N VAL A 118 24.33 -1.44 4.56
CA VAL A 118 22.92 -1.69 4.86
C VAL A 118 22.73 -1.78 6.37
N LYS A 119 21.78 -1.00 6.90
CA LYS A 119 21.29 -1.15 8.28
C LYS A 119 19.95 -1.87 8.24
N GLU A 120 19.70 -2.71 9.21
CA GLU A 120 18.41 -3.42 9.34
C GLU A 120 17.68 -2.96 10.59
N ILE A 121 16.37 -2.79 10.47
CA ILE A 121 15.46 -2.46 11.57
C ILE A 121 14.27 -3.43 11.52
N ALA A 122 13.78 -3.84 12.68
CA ALA A 122 12.61 -4.72 12.78
C ALA A 122 11.36 -4.07 12.15
N GLU A 123 10.59 -4.85 11.39
CA GLU A 123 9.41 -4.38 10.63
C GLU A 123 8.39 -3.65 11.49
N PHE A 124 8.08 -4.20 12.67
CA PHE A 124 7.08 -3.60 13.54
C PHE A 124 7.55 -2.27 14.13
N GLU A 125 8.83 -2.15 14.47
CA GLU A 125 9.41 -0.91 14.99
C GLU A 125 9.44 0.16 13.89
N ALA A 126 9.96 -0.19 12.71
CA ALA A 126 10.01 0.73 11.56
C ALA A 126 8.61 1.21 11.18
N THR A 127 7.65 0.29 11.05
CA THR A 127 6.26 0.62 10.71
C THR A 127 5.66 1.59 11.71
N ALA A 128 5.84 1.34 13.01
CA ALA A 128 5.26 2.16 14.07
C ALA A 128 5.88 3.57 14.09
N GLN A 129 7.22 3.67 13.99
CA GLN A 129 7.93 4.93 13.94
C GLN A 129 7.57 5.75 12.69
N GLY A 130 7.50 5.12 11.52
CA GLY A 130 7.14 5.80 10.29
C GLY A 130 5.68 6.26 10.27
N ALA A 131 4.75 5.45 10.80
CA ALA A 131 3.34 5.85 10.92
C ALA A 131 3.19 7.04 11.89
N ALA A 132 3.91 7.03 13.02
CA ALA A 132 3.91 8.15 13.97
C ALA A 132 4.49 9.43 13.34
N PHE A 133 5.54 9.32 12.53
CA PHE A 133 6.12 10.45 11.78
C PHE A 133 5.12 11.00 10.76
N LEU A 134 4.51 10.14 9.94
CA LEU A 134 3.53 10.54 8.93
C LEU A 134 2.30 11.18 9.56
N LEU A 135 1.82 10.64 10.70
CA LEU A 135 0.70 11.23 11.44
C LEU A 135 1.01 12.66 11.85
N LYS A 136 2.20 12.94 12.38
CA LYS A 136 2.62 14.31 12.73
C LYS A 136 2.70 15.23 11.51
N GLN A 137 3.10 14.71 10.36
CA GLN A 137 3.22 15.47 9.12
C GLN A 137 1.87 15.75 8.45
N GLU A 138 0.94 14.79 8.50
CA GLU A 138 -0.33 14.82 7.75
C GLU A 138 -1.51 15.34 8.58
N ALA A 139 -1.58 15.00 9.88
CA ALA A 139 -2.83 15.14 10.65
C ALA A 139 -3.20 16.58 11.04
N LYS A 140 -2.37 17.60 10.81
CA LYS A 140 -2.55 19.02 11.23
C LYS A 140 -2.84 19.26 12.73
N GLN A 141 -3.14 18.23 13.50
CA GLN A 141 -3.41 18.20 14.93
C GLN A 141 -2.40 17.27 15.60
N SER A 142 -1.99 17.64 16.80
CA SER A 142 -1.08 16.84 17.63
C SER A 142 -1.84 15.66 18.25
N LEU A 143 -1.98 14.58 17.48
CA LEU A 143 -2.43 13.28 17.97
C LEU A 143 -1.28 12.58 18.68
N ASN A 144 -1.31 12.70 20.01
CA ASN A 144 -0.25 12.25 20.89
C ASN A 144 -0.52 10.86 21.51
N ARG A 145 -1.75 10.36 21.38
CA ARG A 145 -2.14 9.04 21.90
C ARG A 145 -3.32 8.47 21.11
N CYS A 146 -3.11 7.37 20.41
CA CYS A 146 -4.12 6.75 19.56
C CYS A 146 -3.79 5.29 19.27
N ILE A 147 -4.73 4.55 18.69
CA ILE A 147 -4.43 3.23 18.10
C ILE A 147 -3.99 3.43 16.66
N LEU A 148 -2.84 2.88 16.29
CA LEU A 148 -2.40 2.78 14.90
C LEU A 148 -2.73 1.37 14.40
N VAL A 149 -3.37 1.25 13.23
CA VAL A 149 -3.81 -0.01 12.65
C VAL A 149 -3.18 -0.18 11.26
N ASN A 150 -2.12 -0.98 11.17
CA ASN A 150 -1.50 -1.34 9.90
C ASN A 150 -2.24 -2.53 9.29
N VAL A 151 -3.02 -2.30 8.24
CA VAL A 151 -3.67 -3.33 7.42
C VAL A 151 -2.79 -3.60 6.20
N GLY A 152 -1.79 -4.46 6.39
CA GLY A 152 -0.88 -4.95 5.36
C GLY A 152 -1.32 -6.31 4.83
N THR A 153 -0.39 -7.25 4.68
CA THR A 153 -0.70 -8.66 4.34
C THR A 153 -1.55 -9.30 5.44
N GLY A 154 -1.12 -9.16 6.69
CA GLY A 154 -1.97 -9.29 7.88
C GLY A 154 -2.24 -7.93 8.51
N THR A 155 -2.80 -7.90 9.71
CA THR A 155 -3.09 -6.66 10.43
C THR A 155 -2.31 -6.60 11.76
N SER A 156 -1.66 -5.48 12.04
CA SER A 156 -1.01 -5.21 13.33
C SER A 156 -1.50 -3.90 13.94
N LEU A 157 -1.75 -3.92 15.25
CA LEU A 157 -2.22 -2.79 16.03
C LEU A 157 -1.12 -2.33 16.96
N TYR A 158 -1.00 -1.01 17.10
CA TYR A 158 -0.03 -0.36 17.95
C TYR A 158 -0.70 0.69 18.83
N LEU A 159 -0.22 0.85 20.05
CA LEU A 159 -0.54 2.01 20.88
C LEU A 159 0.52 3.07 20.63
N LEU A 160 0.11 4.20 20.05
CA LEU A 160 0.92 5.41 20.02
C LEU A 160 0.75 6.17 21.33
N THR A 161 1.86 6.63 21.88
CA THR A 161 1.95 7.56 23.01
C THR A 161 2.89 8.71 22.66
N ASN A 162 3.09 9.66 23.58
CA ASN A 162 4.03 10.77 23.38
C ASN A 162 5.45 10.30 23.04
N ASP A 163 5.85 9.19 23.67
CA ASP A 163 7.25 8.76 23.72
C ASP A 163 7.53 7.58 22.78
N ALA A 164 6.54 6.72 22.55
CA ALA A 164 6.72 5.48 21.81
C ALA A 164 5.47 5.03 21.05
N ALA A 165 5.69 4.17 20.06
CA ALA A 165 4.65 3.43 19.36
C ALA A 165 4.91 1.93 19.52
N GLU A 166 4.11 1.26 20.33
CA GLU A 166 4.34 -0.13 20.74
C GLU A 166 3.29 -1.06 20.15
N ARG A 167 3.72 -2.23 19.64
CA ARG A 167 2.79 -3.22 19.09
C ARG A 167 2.04 -3.93 20.22
N ILE A 168 0.72 -3.92 20.15
CA ILE A 168 -0.16 -4.50 21.18
C ILE A 168 -0.72 -5.86 20.78
N ILE A 169 -1.22 -5.99 19.54
CA ILE A 169 -1.85 -7.23 19.04
C ILE A 169 -1.79 -7.27 17.51
N GLY A 170 -2.18 -8.38 16.91
CA GLY A 170 -2.42 -8.47 15.47
C GLY A 170 -3.26 -9.69 15.10
N THR A 171 -3.60 -9.78 13.82
CA THR A 171 -4.37 -10.88 13.23
C THR A 171 -3.85 -11.19 11.82
N GLY A 172 -4.05 -12.44 11.37
CA GLY A 172 -3.80 -12.82 9.99
C GLY A 172 -4.81 -12.25 8.99
N VAL A 173 -5.90 -11.64 9.47
CA VAL A 173 -6.94 -11.03 8.63
C VAL A 173 -6.46 -9.67 8.10
N GLY A 174 -6.24 -9.56 6.80
CA GLY A 174 -5.75 -8.35 6.14
C GLY A 174 -5.81 -8.45 4.62
N GLY A 175 -4.94 -7.72 3.92
CA GLY A 175 -4.87 -7.70 2.45
C GLY A 175 -4.47 -9.05 1.84
N GLY A 176 -3.67 -9.85 2.53
CA GLY A 176 -3.35 -11.22 2.09
C GLY A 176 -4.57 -12.13 2.13
N THR A 177 -5.42 -11.97 3.15
CA THR A 177 -6.73 -12.65 3.23
C THR A 177 -7.66 -12.20 2.12
N LEU A 178 -7.71 -10.89 1.83
CA LEU A 178 -8.51 -10.34 0.74
C LEU A 178 -8.12 -10.98 -0.60
N LEU A 179 -6.83 -10.95 -0.94
CA LEU A 179 -6.32 -11.51 -2.19
C LEU A 179 -6.54 -13.03 -2.27
N GLY A 180 -6.25 -13.75 -1.18
CA GLY A 180 -6.42 -15.21 -1.13
C GLY A 180 -7.87 -15.64 -1.31
N LEU A 181 -8.80 -15.03 -0.57
CA LEU A 181 -10.22 -15.35 -0.68
C LEU A 181 -10.82 -14.88 -2.00
N ALA A 182 -10.40 -13.73 -2.52
CA ALA A 182 -10.82 -13.28 -3.85
C ALA A 182 -10.46 -14.31 -4.92
N TYR A 183 -9.22 -14.77 -4.94
CA TYR A 183 -8.78 -15.78 -5.90
C TYR A 183 -9.56 -17.10 -5.75
N LEU A 184 -9.77 -17.58 -4.51
CA LEU A 184 -10.50 -18.82 -4.27
C LEU A 184 -11.98 -18.75 -4.66
N LEU A 185 -12.63 -17.60 -4.49
CA LEU A 185 -14.06 -17.42 -4.73
C LEU A 185 -14.38 -17.04 -6.17
N THR A 186 -13.53 -16.22 -6.82
CA THR A 186 -13.84 -15.61 -8.12
C THR A 186 -12.76 -15.86 -9.17
N GLY A 187 -11.60 -16.38 -8.80
CA GLY A 187 -10.43 -16.50 -9.68
C GLY A 187 -9.70 -15.16 -9.91
N THR A 188 -10.11 -14.08 -9.26
CA THR A 188 -9.51 -12.74 -9.43
C THR A 188 -8.28 -12.60 -8.53
N ASP A 189 -7.12 -12.24 -9.10
CA ASP A 189 -5.85 -12.09 -8.36
C ASP A 189 -5.27 -10.67 -8.38
N GLN A 190 -5.82 -9.77 -9.23
CA GLN A 190 -5.39 -8.39 -9.31
C GLN A 190 -6.10 -7.53 -8.27
N PHE A 191 -5.33 -6.91 -7.38
CA PHE A 191 -5.87 -6.06 -6.31
C PHE A 191 -6.83 -4.99 -6.81
N ARG A 192 -6.49 -4.31 -7.92
CA ARG A 192 -7.33 -3.26 -8.50
C ARG A 192 -8.69 -3.79 -8.96
N ASP A 193 -8.71 -4.95 -9.59
CA ASP A 193 -9.94 -5.57 -10.09
C ASP A 193 -10.80 -6.04 -8.92
N ILE A 194 -10.17 -6.59 -7.87
CA ILE A 194 -10.87 -6.97 -6.63
C ILE A 194 -11.55 -5.77 -6.00
N VAL A 195 -10.85 -4.64 -5.88
CA VAL A 195 -11.42 -3.39 -5.34
C VAL A 195 -12.58 -2.89 -6.20
N SER A 196 -12.43 -2.90 -7.52
CA SER A 196 -13.47 -2.45 -8.46
C SER A 196 -14.74 -3.30 -8.34
N LEU A 197 -14.60 -4.63 -8.35
CA LEU A 197 -15.73 -5.55 -8.22
C LEU A 197 -16.40 -5.44 -6.85
N ALA A 198 -15.62 -5.26 -5.78
CA ALA A 198 -16.17 -5.06 -4.43
C ALA A 198 -16.98 -3.76 -4.30
N GLU A 199 -16.62 -2.70 -5.03
CA GLU A 199 -17.36 -1.43 -5.03
C GLU A 199 -18.75 -1.56 -5.70
N GLU A 200 -18.89 -2.46 -6.66
CA GLU A 200 -20.15 -2.73 -7.37
C GLU A 200 -21.05 -3.74 -6.63
N GLY A 201 -20.49 -4.49 -5.69
CA GLY A 201 -21.14 -5.58 -5.00
C GLY A 201 -22.09 -5.17 -3.88
N LYS A 202 -23.00 -6.09 -3.51
CA LYS A 202 -23.96 -5.93 -2.42
C LYS A 202 -23.78 -7.03 -1.39
N ARG A 203 -22.94 -6.77 -0.39
CA ARG A 203 -22.68 -7.72 0.71
C ARG A 203 -23.94 -8.19 1.45
N SER A 204 -25.02 -7.39 1.48
CA SER A 204 -26.31 -7.77 2.09
C SER A 204 -26.98 -8.99 1.42
N LYS A 205 -26.51 -9.42 0.25
CA LYS A 205 -26.92 -10.66 -0.42
C LYS A 205 -26.31 -11.91 0.22
N LEU A 206 -25.14 -11.79 0.84
CA LEU A 206 -24.37 -12.89 1.42
C LEU A 206 -24.32 -12.84 2.95
N ASP A 207 -24.25 -11.65 3.53
CA ASP A 207 -24.18 -11.47 4.97
C ASP A 207 -25.56 -11.53 5.61
N LEU A 208 -25.64 -12.24 6.73
CA LEU A 208 -26.81 -12.27 7.59
C LEU A 208 -26.73 -11.09 8.58
N LEU A 209 -27.72 -10.20 8.54
CA LEU A 209 -27.79 -9.04 9.43
C LEU A 209 -28.61 -9.38 10.68
N VAL A 210 -28.42 -8.62 11.76
CA VAL A 210 -29.16 -8.81 13.01
C VAL A 210 -30.66 -8.71 12.79
N LYS A 211 -31.13 -7.74 11.99
CA LYS A 211 -32.56 -7.61 11.67
C LYS A 211 -33.13 -8.88 11.02
N ASP A 212 -32.35 -9.57 10.20
CA ASP A 212 -32.79 -10.77 9.49
C ASP A 212 -33.07 -11.94 10.46
N ILE A 213 -32.52 -11.90 11.68
CA ILE A 213 -32.74 -12.92 12.73
C ILE A 213 -33.96 -12.58 13.60
N TYR A 214 -34.17 -11.28 13.87
CA TYR A 214 -35.17 -10.85 14.84
C TYR A 214 -36.54 -10.55 14.24
N GLU A 215 -36.69 -10.52 12.91
CA GLU A 215 -37.99 -10.27 12.25
C GLU A 215 -39.12 -11.20 12.78
N PRO A 216 -40.30 -10.66 13.14
CA PRO A 216 -40.75 -9.27 13.00
C PRO A 216 -40.48 -8.37 14.23
N LEU A 217 -39.69 -8.81 15.21
CA LEU A 217 -39.37 -8.07 16.44
C LEU A 217 -38.26 -7.05 16.23
N GLU A 218 -38.27 -5.99 17.05
CA GLU A 218 -37.16 -5.03 17.11
C GLU A 218 -35.93 -5.68 17.76
N PRO A 219 -34.74 -5.62 17.14
CA PRO A 219 -33.54 -6.23 17.68
C PRO A 219 -32.97 -5.46 18.89
N PRO A 220 -32.23 -6.13 19.80
CA PRO A 220 -31.63 -5.52 20.98
C PRO A 220 -30.39 -4.65 20.67
N ILE A 221 -29.88 -4.71 19.44
CA ILE A 221 -28.76 -3.93 18.91
C ILE A 221 -29.11 -3.45 17.49
N PRO A 222 -28.42 -2.44 16.94
CA PRO A 222 -28.74 -1.91 15.61
C PRO A 222 -28.87 -3.01 14.54
N GLY A 223 -30.06 -3.09 13.92
CA GLY A 223 -30.40 -4.20 13.02
C GLY A 223 -29.58 -4.28 11.73
N TYR A 224 -28.87 -3.20 11.37
CA TYR A 224 -27.95 -3.17 10.23
C TYR A 224 -26.57 -3.77 10.53
N PHE A 225 -26.27 -4.12 11.79
CA PHE A 225 -25.05 -4.86 12.12
C PHE A 225 -25.08 -6.27 11.53
N THR A 226 -23.91 -6.73 11.12
CA THR A 226 -23.71 -8.10 10.65
C THR A 226 -23.80 -9.06 11.83
N ALA A 227 -24.72 -10.01 11.76
CA ALA A 227 -24.81 -11.11 12.71
C ALA A 227 -23.87 -12.26 12.31
N SER A 228 -23.76 -12.53 11.01
CA SER A 228 -22.84 -13.54 10.46
C SER A 228 -22.41 -13.20 9.04
N ASN A 229 -21.10 -12.98 8.84
CA ASN A 229 -20.52 -12.82 7.51
C ASN A 229 -20.76 -14.11 6.70
N PHE A 230 -21.18 -13.97 5.45
CA PHE A 230 -21.55 -15.09 4.57
C PHE A 230 -22.69 -15.98 5.10
N GLY A 231 -23.42 -15.57 6.15
CA GLY A 231 -24.47 -16.39 6.77
C GLY A 231 -25.64 -16.77 5.86
N LYS A 232 -25.83 -16.07 4.73
CA LYS A 232 -26.85 -16.41 3.71
C LYS A 232 -26.32 -17.34 2.62
N ALA A 233 -25.02 -17.58 2.55
CA ALA A 233 -24.38 -18.26 1.42
C ALA A 233 -24.87 -19.70 1.20
N ALA A 234 -25.14 -20.44 2.29
CA ALA A 234 -25.58 -21.85 2.21
C ALA A 234 -26.94 -22.06 1.54
N GLY A 235 -27.72 -21.00 1.28
CA GLY A 235 -29.02 -21.06 0.61
C GLY A 235 -29.03 -20.53 -0.83
N LEU A 236 -27.89 -20.08 -1.36
CA LEU A 236 -27.83 -19.45 -2.68
C LEU A 236 -27.44 -20.45 -3.78
N SER A 237 -28.19 -20.45 -4.88
CA SER A 237 -27.87 -21.27 -6.05
C SER A 237 -26.66 -20.76 -6.83
N ALA A 238 -26.44 -19.44 -6.81
CA ALA A 238 -25.29 -18.77 -7.38
C ALA A 238 -25.15 -17.38 -6.74
N SER A 239 -23.91 -16.90 -6.60
CA SER A 239 -23.62 -15.53 -6.17
C SER A 239 -22.76 -14.85 -7.22
N LYS A 240 -22.87 -13.52 -7.31
CA LYS A 240 -22.06 -12.74 -8.22
C LYS A 240 -20.65 -12.51 -7.62
N PRO A 241 -19.58 -12.50 -8.43
CA PRO A 241 -18.23 -12.16 -7.98
C PRO A 241 -18.18 -10.85 -7.20
N GLU A 242 -18.89 -9.82 -7.67
CA GLU A 242 -18.97 -8.50 -7.04
C GLU A 242 -19.53 -8.60 -5.62
N ASP A 243 -20.65 -9.33 -5.44
CA ASP A 243 -21.27 -9.54 -4.13
C ASP A 243 -20.32 -10.30 -3.19
N MET A 244 -19.64 -11.35 -3.70
CA MET A 244 -18.66 -12.13 -2.94
C MET A 244 -17.50 -11.27 -2.46
N LEU A 245 -16.92 -10.44 -3.33
CA LEU A 245 -15.78 -9.59 -2.99
C LEU A 245 -16.18 -8.43 -2.07
N ALA A 246 -17.40 -7.90 -2.19
CA ALA A 246 -17.96 -6.95 -1.23
C ALA A 246 -18.12 -7.59 0.16
N ALA A 247 -18.60 -8.84 0.24
CA ALA A 247 -18.72 -9.58 1.50
C ALA A 247 -17.36 -9.92 2.13
N VAL A 248 -16.36 -10.33 1.33
CA VAL A 248 -14.97 -10.53 1.82
C VAL A 248 -14.42 -9.24 2.38
N THR A 249 -14.55 -8.14 1.64
CA THR A 249 -14.06 -6.82 2.07
C THR A 249 -14.73 -6.38 3.36
N GLY A 250 -16.04 -6.60 3.48
CA GLY A 250 -16.80 -6.29 4.69
C GLY A 250 -16.41 -7.11 5.91
N MET A 251 -16.21 -8.42 5.76
CA MET A 251 -15.73 -9.28 6.83
C MET A 251 -14.35 -8.83 7.35
N ILE A 252 -13.45 -8.45 6.44
CA ILE A 252 -12.12 -7.94 6.80
C ILE A 252 -12.25 -6.60 7.54
N ALA A 253 -13.06 -5.67 7.01
CA ALA A 253 -13.30 -4.37 7.64
C ALA A 253 -13.83 -4.53 9.07
N GLU A 254 -14.88 -5.34 9.25
CA GLU A 254 -15.53 -5.57 10.55
C GLU A 254 -14.59 -6.23 11.55
N THR A 255 -13.83 -7.24 11.12
CA THR A 255 -12.85 -7.92 11.98
C THR A 255 -11.78 -6.95 12.46
N VAL A 256 -11.18 -6.18 11.53
CA VAL A 256 -10.12 -5.22 11.83
C VAL A 256 -10.64 -4.09 12.71
N MET A 257 -11.83 -3.55 12.39
CA MET A 257 -12.46 -2.47 13.15
C MET A 257 -12.80 -2.91 14.58
N LEU A 258 -13.43 -4.08 14.77
CA LEU A 258 -13.76 -4.57 16.11
C LEU A 258 -12.51 -4.78 16.98
N MET A 259 -11.42 -5.29 16.41
CA MET A 259 -10.14 -5.39 17.12
C MET A 259 -9.60 -4.01 17.51
N ALA A 260 -9.68 -3.04 16.60
CA ALA A 260 -9.20 -1.68 16.84
C ALA A 260 -10.02 -0.96 17.90
N VAL A 261 -11.36 -1.07 17.86
CA VAL A 261 -12.28 -0.51 18.86
C VAL A 261 -12.04 -1.14 20.23
N GLN A 262 -11.85 -2.47 20.31
CA GLN A 262 -11.54 -3.13 21.58
C GLN A 262 -10.18 -2.71 22.15
N ALA A 263 -9.17 -2.55 21.30
CA ALA A 263 -7.88 -2.00 21.71
C ALA A 263 -8.02 -0.55 22.20
N ALA A 264 -8.79 0.27 21.48
CA ALA A 264 -9.03 1.66 21.83
C ALA A 264 -9.73 1.78 23.20
N GLY A 265 -10.77 0.98 23.44
CA GLY A 265 -11.46 0.91 24.74
C GLY A 265 -10.54 0.45 25.87
N SER A 266 -9.77 -0.62 25.67
CA SER A 266 -8.84 -1.16 26.67
C SER A 266 -7.75 -0.16 27.06
N HIS A 267 -7.32 0.69 26.12
CA HIS A 267 -6.34 1.74 26.36
C HIS A 267 -6.96 3.11 26.62
N GLN A 268 -8.29 3.25 26.69
CA GLN A 268 -8.97 4.53 26.95
C GLN A 268 -8.54 5.62 25.94
N VAL A 269 -8.55 5.30 24.66
CA VAL A 269 -8.36 6.23 23.53
C VAL A 269 -9.56 6.16 22.60
N LYS A 270 -9.78 7.21 21.81
CA LYS A 270 -10.86 7.25 20.81
C LYS A 270 -10.35 7.28 19.38
N ASP A 271 -9.19 7.87 19.15
CA ASP A 271 -8.62 8.01 17.82
C ASP A 271 -8.02 6.69 17.35
N ILE A 272 -8.42 6.28 16.15
CA ILE A 272 -7.93 5.08 15.47
C ILE A 272 -7.44 5.47 14.08
N VAL A 273 -6.16 5.28 13.82
CA VAL A 273 -5.50 5.64 12.57
C VAL A 273 -5.26 4.38 11.74
N TYR A 274 -5.98 4.24 10.64
CA TYR A 274 -5.84 3.14 9.69
C TYR A 274 -4.83 3.48 8.59
N PHE A 275 -3.96 2.53 8.29
CA PHE A 275 -2.96 2.65 7.22
C PHE A 275 -2.57 1.27 6.69
N GLY A 276 -1.62 1.21 5.76
CA GLY A 276 -1.14 -0.03 5.16
C GLY A 276 -1.64 -0.25 3.74
N GLY A 277 -1.00 -1.19 3.05
CA GLY A 277 -1.22 -1.42 1.61
C GLY A 277 -2.62 -1.91 1.25
N ALA A 278 -3.33 -2.61 2.15
CA ALA A 278 -4.70 -3.05 1.89
C ALA A 278 -5.72 -1.90 1.96
N VAL A 279 -5.38 -0.82 2.68
CA VAL A 279 -6.19 0.40 2.84
C VAL A 279 -5.90 1.39 1.73
N ALA A 280 -4.67 1.46 1.23
CA ALA A 280 -4.27 2.32 0.12
C ALA A 280 -5.06 1.95 -1.16
N GLY A 281 -5.74 2.93 -1.75
CA GLY A 281 -6.53 2.74 -2.97
C GLY A 281 -7.79 1.86 -2.82
N ASN A 282 -8.12 1.39 -1.62
CA ASN A 282 -9.26 0.51 -1.39
C ASN A 282 -10.44 1.28 -0.77
N ARG A 283 -11.19 1.98 -1.61
CA ARG A 283 -12.33 2.81 -1.18
C ARG A 283 -13.42 2.00 -0.46
N PRO A 284 -13.83 0.80 -0.90
CA PRO A 284 -14.81 -0.01 -0.17
C PRO A 284 -14.36 -0.34 1.26
N LEU A 285 -13.11 -0.81 1.45
CA LEU A 285 -12.56 -1.10 2.78
C LEU A 285 -12.51 0.15 3.65
N ARG A 286 -12.02 1.28 3.12
CA ARG A 286 -11.93 2.55 3.85
C ARG A 286 -13.29 3.04 4.31
N SER A 287 -14.31 2.96 3.46
CA SER A 287 -15.66 3.43 3.79
C SER A 287 -16.26 2.60 4.93
N LEU A 288 -16.11 1.26 4.85
CA LEU A 288 -16.59 0.36 5.90
C LEU A 288 -15.84 0.52 7.22
N LEU A 289 -14.52 0.68 7.18
CA LEU A 289 -13.73 0.99 8.39
C LEU A 289 -14.17 2.31 9.01
N PHE A 290 -14.41 3.34 8.20
CA PHE A 290 -14.85 4.66 8.68
C PHE A 290 -16.22 4.57 9.35
N GLU A 291 -17.25 4.13 8.61
CA GLU A 291 -18.63 4.07 9.09
C GLU A 291 -18.78 3.20 10.34
N ALA A 292 -18.14 2.03 10.35
CA ALA A 292 -18.24 1.13 11.47
C ALA A 292 -17.47 1.64 12.70
N THR A 293 -16.32 2.30 12.52
CA THR A 293 -15.59 2.88 13.66
C THR A 293 -16.38 4.01 14.32
N GLU A 294 -17.01 4.89 13.54
CA GLU A 294 -17.87 5.95 14.06
C GLU A 294 -19.10 5.39 14.77
N ALA A 295 -19.72 4.33 14.24
CA ALA A 295 -20.86 3.67 14.86
C ALA A 295 -20.54 3.10 16.26
N PHE A 296 -19.28 2.77 16.52
CA PHE A 296 -18.78 2.33 17.83
C PHE A 296 -18.21 3.47 18.69
N GLY A 297 -18.39 4.73 18.29
CA GLY A 297 -18.02 5.92 19.07
C GLY A 297 -16.53 6.27 19.09
N CYS A 298 -15.75 5.69 18.17
CA CYS A 298 -14.34 6.02 17.96
C CYS A 298 -14.17 6.97 16.76
N THR A 299 -13.02 7.62 16.66
CA THR A 299 -12.70 8.58 15.59
C THR A 299 -11.73 7.95 14.59
N PRO A 300 -12.21 7.53 13.40
CA PRO A 300 -11.35 6.96 12.37
C PRO A 300 -10.56 8.05 11.64
N LEU A 301 -9.27 7.79 11.44
CA LEU A 301 -8.35 8.60 10.66
C LEU A 301 -7.59 7.69 9.68
N PHE A 302 -7.08 8.27 8.59
CA PHE A 302 -6.33 7.53 7.60
C PHE A 302 -5.09 8.30 7.18
N LEU A 303 -3.95 7.62 7.08
CA LEU A 303 -2.73 8.20 6.53
C LEU A 303 -2.75 8.14 5.01
N GLU A 304 -2.42 9.25 4.35
CA GLU A 304 -2.30 9.36 2.90
C GLU A 304 -1.10 8.56 2.39
N LYS A 305 0.06 8.70 3.04
CA LYS A 305 1.28 7.93 2.70
C LYS A 305 1.46 6.70 3.59
N GLY A 306 0.38 6.24 4.21
CA GLY A 306 0.39 5.20 5.24
C GLY A 306 1.04 3.87 4.81
N GLU A 307 0.89 3.46 3.55
CA GLU A 307 1.51 2.24 3.02
C GLU A 307 3.05 2.26 3.00
N TYR A 308 3.65 3.45 3.15
CA TYR A 308 5.09 3.67 3.16
C TYR A 308 5.67 3.71 4.58
N SER A 309 4.85 3.50 5.62
CA SER A 309 5.28 3.64 7.02
C SER A 309 6.52 2.82 7.38
N GLY A 310 6.63 1.57 6.91
CA GLY A 310 7.84 0.75 7.13
C GLY A 310 9.09 1.38 6.51
N ALA A 311 9.00 1.85 5.26
CA ALA A 311 10.10 2.49 4.55
C ALA A 311 10.48 3.84 5.20
N VAL A 312 9.49 4.61 5.66
CA VAL A 312 9.71 5.87 6.37
C VAL A 312 10.39 5.61 7.72
N GLY A 313 9.97 4.61 8.49
CA GLY A 313 10.65 4.26 9.74
C GLY A 313 12.08 3.80 9.53
N ALA A 314 12.32 2.98 8.50
CA ALA A 314 13.67 2.59 8.12
C ALA A 314 14.54 3.81 7.76
N LEU A 315 13.99 4.77 7.00
CA LEU A 315 14.69 6.02 6.66
C LEU A 315 15.08 6.84 7.90
N LEU A 316 14.25 6.82 8.94
CA LEU A 316 14.46 7.57 10.19
C LEU A 316 15.40 6.86 11.19
N HIS A 317 15.69 5.57 10.96
CA HIS A 317 16.57 4.79 11.82
C HIS A 317 18.01 5.33 11.79
N GLN A 318 18.60 5.53 12.98
CA GLN A 318 19.91 6.18 13.14
C GLN A 318 21.05 5.20 13.34
#